data_AF-A0A0F3IUX7-F1
#
_entry.id   AF-A0A0F3IUX7-F1
#
_cell.length_a   1.000
_cell.length_b   1.000
_cell.length_c   1.000
_cell.angle_alpha   90.00
_cell.angle_beta   90.00
_cell.angle_gamma   90.00
#
_symmetry.space_group_name_H-M   'P 1'
#
loop_
_entity.id
_entity.type
_entity.pdbx_description
1 polymer ?
#
loop_
_entity_poly.entity_id
_entity_poly.type
_entity_poly.pdbx_seq_one_letter_code
_entity_poly.pdbx_strand_id
1 'polypeptide(L)' 'DVPEALAGDLRIETQARTDLIEAMAYLEEIKDYASRDLLTKILVDTEEHIDFLETQLALIEQIGLQNYLQHQVEPLKS' A
#
# COMPACT_ATOMS: atom_id res chain seq x y z
N ASP A 1 12.69 -12.11 3.30
CA ASP A 1 12.07 -13.04 2.31
C ASP A 1 10.82 -12.38 1.72
N VAL A 2 10.02 -13.05 0.88
CA VAL A 2 8.83 -12.41 0.26
C VAL A 2 7.81 -11.92 1.30
N PRO A 3 7.42 -12.71 2.32
CA PRO A 3 6.54 -12.22 3.39
C PRO A 3 7.12 -11.01 4.13
N GLU A 4 8.41 -11.02 4.46
CA GLU A 4 9.09 -9.91 5.12
C GLU A 4 9.07 -8.63 4.27
N ALA A 5 9.27 -8.75 2.96
CA ALA A 5 9.20 -7.62 2.03
C ALA A 5 7.80 -7.02 1.99
N LEU A 6 6.76 -7.86 1.79
CA LEU A 6 5.35 -7.41 1.78
C LEU A 6 4.95 -6.74 3.11
N ALA A 7 5.35 -7.31 4.25
CA ALA A 7 5.10 -6.72 5.55
C ALA A 7 5.91 -5.43 5.78
N GLY A 8 7.09 -5.31 5.16
CA GLY A 8 7.89 -4.09 5.13
C GLY A 8 7.20 -2.98 4.36
N ASP A 9 6.74 -3.28 3.15
CA ASP A 9 6.02 -2.34 2.30
C ASP A 9 4.72 -1.90 2.96
N LEU A 10 3.99 -2.82 3.61
CA LEU A 10 2.76 -2.48 4.34
C LEU A 10 3.01 -1.48 5.47
N ARG A 11 4.12 -1.64 6.21
CA ARG A 11 4.50 -0.67 7.26
C ARG A 11 4.82 0.69 6.68
N ILE A 12 5.49 0.75 5.53
CA ILE A 12 5.82 2.00 4.86
C ILE A 12 4.55 2.70 4.39
N GLU A 13 3.65 1.99 3.71
CA GLU A 13 2.39 2.56 3.22
C GLU A 13 1.48 3.01 4.38
N THR A 14 1.41 2.25 5.48
CA THR A 14 0.65 2.65 6.67
C THR A 14 1.21 3.92 7.31
N GLN A 15 2.55 4.07 7.33
CA GLN A 15 3.17 5.32 7.79
C GLN A 15 2.88 6.48 6.83
N ALA A 16 3.03 6.26 5.52
CA ALA A 16 2.74 7.26 4.50
C ALA A 16 1.28 7.76 4.60
N ARG A 17 0.32 6.85 4.81
CA ARG A 17 -1.08 7.19 5.07
C ARG A 17 -1.24 8.16 6.25
N THR A 18 -0.54 7.89 7.34
CA THR A 18 -0.57 8.75 8.54
C THR A 18 0.00 10.13 8.23
N ASP A 19 1.18 10.17 7.60
CA ASP A 19 1.86 11.42 7.24
C ASP A 19 1.01 12.27 6.27
N LEU A 20 0.32 11.62 5.32
CA LEU A 20 -0.57 12.29 4.37
C LEU A 20 -1.77 12.92 5.06
N ILE A 21 -2.40 12.23 6.00
CA ILE A 21 -3.54 12.77 6.77
C ILE A 21 -3.11 13.97 7.61
N GLU A 22 -1.95 13.90 8.27
CA GLU A 22 -1.41 15.02 9.05
C GLU A 22 -1.05 16.21 8.15
N ALA A 23 -0.42 15.97 7.00
CA ALA A 23 -0.10 17.01 6.04
C ALA A 23 -1.35 17.67 5.46
N MET A 24 -2.40 16.89 5.14
CA MET A 24 -3.67 17.42 4.67
C MET A 24 -4.32 18.35 5.70
N ALA A 25 -4.31 17.97 6.99
CA ALA A 25 -4.83 18.82 8.06
C ALA A 25 -4.09 20.17 8.12
N TYR A 26 -2.76 20.16 8.03
CA TYR A 26 -1.97 21.40 7.99
C TYR A 26 -2.30 22.27 6.76
N LEU A 27 -2.48 21.66 5.58
CA LEU A 27 -2.83 22.38 4.35
C LEU A 27 -4.21 23.04 4.45
N GLU A 28 -5.16 22.42 5.16
CA GLU A 28 -6.47 23.02 5.45
C GLU A 28 -6.36 24.25 6.36
N GLU A 29 -5.49 24.23 7.38
CA GLU A 29 -5.26 25.37 8.28
C GLU A 29 -4.74 26.60 7.52
N ILE A 30 -3.82 26.39 6.58
CA ILE A 30 -3.25 27.47 5.77
C ILE A 30 -4.06 27.76 4.49
N LYS A 31 -5.18 27.06 4.28
CA LYS A 31 -6.09 27.19 3.13
C LYS A 31 -5.43 26.88 1.77
N ASP A 32 -4.44 25.99 1.75
CA ASP A 32 -3.86 25.46 0.52
C ASP A 32 -4.64 24.23 0.03
N TYR A 33 -5.79 24.49 -0.58
CA TYR A 33 -6.68 23.43 -1.04
C TYR A 33 -6.14 22.69 -2.27
N ALA A 34 -5.31 23.32 -3.10
CA ALA A 34 -4.77 22.69 -4.29
C ALA A 34 -3.77 21.58 -3.91
N SER A 35 -2.89 21.85 -2.95
CA SER A 35 -2.00 20.83 -2.39
C SER A 35 -2.79 19.76 -1.63
N ARG A 36 -3.83 20.13 -0.87
CA ARG A 36 -4.68 19.16 -0.14
C ARG A 36 -5.38 18.19 -1.09
N ASP A 37 -5.91 18.68 -2.21
CA ASP A 37 -6.54 17.85 -3.24
C ASP A 37 -5.53 16.92 -3.92
N LEU A 38 -4.28 17.36 -4.11
CA LEU A 38 -3.20 16.49 -4.60
C LEU A 38 -2.89 15.37 -3.60
N LEU A 39 -2.69 15.71 -2.32
CA LEU A 39 -2.43 14.71 -1.28
C LEU A 39 -3.59 13.74 -1.10
N THR A 40 -4.83 14.18 -1.32
CA THR A 40 -6.01 13.29 -1.30
C THR A 40 -5.91 12.20 -2.36
N LYS A 41 -5.42 12.51 -3.57
CA LYS A 41 -5.23 11.51 -4.62
C LYS A 41 -4.15 10.50 -4.25
N ILE A 42 -3.04 10.99 -3.69
CA ILE A 42 -1.95 10.14 -3.22
C ILE A 42 -2.43 9.23 -2.07
N LEU A 43 -3.27 9.75 -1.17
CA LEU A 43 -3.86 8.99 -0.08
C LEU A 43 -4.72 7.82 -0.60
N VAL A 44 -5.50 8.05 -1.66
CA VAL A 44 -6.29 6.98 -2.29
C VAL A 44 -5.35 5.90 -2.85
N ASP A 45 -4.32 6.27 -3.60
CA ASP A 45 -3.36 5.30 -4.15
C ASP A 45 -2.65 4.51 -3.02
N THR A 46 -2.26 5.19 -1.93
CA THR A 46 -1.67 4.56 -0.75
C THR A 46 -2.65 3.58 -0.06
N GLU A 47 -3.93 3.93 0.07
CA GLU A 47 -4.94 3.01 0.64
C GLU A 47 -5.20 1.80 -0.26
N GLU A 48 -5.17 1.97 -1.58
CA GLU A 48 -5.22 0.84 -2.54
C GLU A 48 -3.99 -0.07 -2.42
N HIS A 49 -2.80 0.50 -2.20
CA HIS A 49 -1.59 -0.30 -1.95
C HIS A 49 -1.67 -1.07 -0.62
N ILE A 50 -2.20 -0.46 0.44
CA ILE A 50 -2.42 -1.13 1.73
C ILE A 50 -3.35 -2.34 1.55
N ASP A 51 -4.51 -2.14 0.91
CA ASP A 51 -5.49 -3.21 0.67
C ASP A 51 -4.89 -4.37 -0.13
N PHE A 52 -4.11 -4.05 -1.17
CA PHE A 52 -3.37 -5.05 -1.92
C PHE A 52 -2.42 -5.84 -1.02
N LEU A 53 -1.55 -5.16 -0.27
CA LEU A 53 -0.53 -5.80 0.57
C LEU A 53 -1.16 -6.68 1.68
N GLU A 54 -2.23 -6.20 2.30
CA GLU A 54 -3.01 -6.98 3.28
C GLU A 54 -3.61 -8.23 2.64
N THR A 55 -4.17 -8.11 1.44
CA THR A 55 -4.69 -9.24 0.67
C THR A 55 -3.60 -10.26 0.35
N GLN A 56 -2.41 -9.81 -0.07
CA GLN A 56 -1.29 -10.71 -0.38
C GLN A 56 -0.80 -11.47 0.85
N LEU A 57 -0.67 -10.78 1.99
CA LEU A 57 -0.27 -11.40 3.25
C LEU A 57 -1.32 -12.41 3.73
N ALA A 58 -2.61 -12.04 3.70
CA ALA A 58 -3.70 -12.94 4.04
C ALA A 58 -3.73 -14.18 3.11
N LEU A 59 -3.46 -14.01 1.82
CA LEU A 59 -3.36 -15.13 0.89
C LEU A 59 -2.21 -16.07 1.27
N ILE A 60 -1.03 -15.54 1.59
CA ILE A 60 0.11 -16.34 2.07
C ILE A 60 -0.27 -17.15 3.32
N GLU A 61 -1.00 -16.55 4.27
CA GLU A 61 -1.48 -17.26 5.46
C GLU A 61 -2.45 -18.40 5.12
N GLN A 62 -3.33 -18.19 4.13
CA GLN A 62 -4.35 -19.17 3.75
C GLN A 62 -3.79 -20.36 2.96
N ILE A 63 -2.91 -20.12 1.98
CA ILE A 63 -2.45 -21.17 1.05
C ILE A 63 -1.00 -21.58 1.28
N GLY A 64 -0.26 -20.88 2.14
CA GLY A 64 1.16 -21.08 2.38
C GLY A 64 2.06 -20.46 1.31
N LEU A 65 3.28 -20.10 1.70
CA LEU A 65 4.23 -19.35 0.86
C LEU A 65 4.53 -20.06 -0.47
N GLN A 66 4.69 -21.38 -0.48
CA GLN A 66 5.01 -22.11 -1.71
C GLN A 66 3.90 -21.98 -2.77
N ASN A 67 2.63 -22.13 -2.37
CA ASN A 67 1.50 -22.04 -3.29
C ASN A 67 1.29 -20.60 -3.75
N TYR A 68 1.48 -19.63 -2.86
CA TYR A 68 1.50 -18.21 -3.23
C TYR A 68 2.55 -17.92 -4.30
N LEU A 69 3.80 -18.34 -4.09
CA LEU A 69 4.88 -18.09 -5.06
C LEU A 69 4.59 -18.73 -6.42
N GLN A 70 3.99 -19.92 -6.45
CA GLN A 70 3.61 -20.56 -7.70
C GLN A 70 2.54 -19.77 -8.47
N HIS A 71 1.62 -19.10 -7.77
CA HIS A 71 0.60 -18.24 -8.39
C HIS A 71 1.19 -16.96 -8.99
N GLN A 72 2.32 -16.47 -8.45
CA GLN A 72 2.96 -15.22 -8.88
C GLN A 72 3.95 -15.37 -10.03
N VAL A 73 4.18 -16.58 -10.52
CA VAL A 73 5.03 -16.79 -11.70
C VAL A 73 4.23 -16.54 -12.97
N GLU A 74 4.62 -15.55 -13.76
CA GLU A 74 4.08 -15.40 -15.11
C GLU A 74 4.58 -16.54 -16.02
N PRO A 75 3.70 -17.15 -16.83
CA PRO A 75 4.13 -18.15 -17.80
C PRO A 75 5.06 -17.51 -18.85
N LEU A 76 6.13 -18.24 -19.20
CA LEU A 76 7.05 -17.82 -20.26
C LEU A 76 6.27 -17.65 -21.57
N LYS A 77 6.31 -16.44 -22.14
CA LYS A 77 5.77 -16.18 -23.48
C LYS A 77 6.66 -16.91 -24.49
N SER A 78 6.07 -17.84 -25.24
CA SER A 78 6.70 -18.57 -26.34
C SER A 78 7.03 -17.66 -27.52
#